data_AF-A0A9D5PZG4-F1
#
_entry.id   AF-A0A9D5PZG4-F1
#
_cell.length_a   1.000
_cell.length_b   1.000
_cell.length_c   1.000
_cell.angle_alpha   90.00
_cell.angle_beta   90.00
_cell.angle_gamma   90.00
#
_symmetry.space_group_name_H-M   'P 1'
#
loop_
_entity.id
_entity.type
_entity.pdbx_description
1 polymer ?
#
loop_
_entity_poly.entity_id
_entity_poly.type
_entity_poly.pdbx_seq_one_letter_code
_entity_poly.pdbx_strand_id
1 'polypeptide(L)'
;MFDNIVFDFGQVLVKFDEAYMTSRYIADEADAALVQSVVFDRLYWDRLDAGTITDDEVMAESKKRLPARLHEAAAQVYYNWIYNIPEIEGMRSVVEFCREKGKICYLLSNICTYFAAHSDEIPILSLLDGCVYSAVAGKVKPNRD
;
A
#
# COMPACT_ATOMS: atom_id res chain seq x y z
N MET A 1 -23.94 11.41 17.36
CA MET A 1 -22.61 10.82 17.64
C MET A 1 -22.42 9.68 16.64
N PHE A 2 -21.22 9.46 16.11
CA PHE A 2 -20.97 8.38 15.14
C PHE A 2 -20.60 7.09 15.85
N ASP A 3 -21.06 5.94 15.36
CA ASP A 3 -20.77 4.62 15.93
C ASP A 3 -19.62 3.91 15.22
N ASN A 4 -19.42 4.24 13.95
CA ASN A 4 -18.38 3.67 13.10
C ASN A 4 -17.41 4.75 12.66
N ILE A 5 -16.12 4.41 12.63
CA ILE A 5 -15.05 5.24 12.08
C ILE A 5 -14.40 4.46 10.93
N VAL A 6 -14.26 5.11 9.78
CA VAL A 6 -13.62 4.52 8.60
C VAL A 6 -12.32 5.27 8.34
N PHE A 7 -11.21 4.53 8.32
CA PHE A 7 -9.89 5.05 8.02
C PHE A 7 -9.50 4.72 6.59
N ASP A 8 -8.75 5.62 5.95
CA ASP A 8 -7.91 5.25 4.82
C ASP A 8 -6.59 4.67 5.32
N PHE A 9 -5.83 4.01 4.45
CA PHE A 9 -4.52 3.46 4.80
C PHE A 9 -3.40 4.47 4.53
N GLY A 10 -3.10 4.72 3.25
CA GLY A 10 -2.02 5.61 2.83
C GLY A 10 -2.28 7.06 3.23
N GLN A 11 -1.28 7.70 3.82
CA GLN A 11 -1.33 9.07 4.34
C GLN A 11 -2.35 9.32 5.46
N VAL A 12 -2.97 8.27 6.01
CA VAL A 12 -3.86 8.37 7.16
C VAL A 12 -3.37 7.48 8.29
N LEU A 13 -3.27 6.17 8.10
CA LEU A 13 -2.71 5.27 9.11
C LEU A 13 -1.19 5.16 9.00
N VAL A 14 -0.67 5.21 7.76
CA VAL A 14 0.75 5.00 7.46
C VAL A 14 1.29 6.07 6.52
N LYS A 15 2.59 6.34 6.61
CA LYS A 15 3.26 7.27 5.71
C LYS A 15 3.71 6.52 4.46
N PHE A 16 2.97 6.68 3.36
CA PHE A 16 3.35 6.11 2.07
C PHE A 16 4.42 7.00 1.40
N ASP A 17 5.67 6.58 1.49
CA ASP A 17 6.83 7.36 1.01
C ASP A 17 7.67 6.47 0.08
N GLU A 18 7.42 6.58 -1.21
CA GLU A 18 8.04 5.78 -2.27
C GLU A 18 9.58 5.87 -2.26
N ALA A 19 10.11 7.07 -2.02
CA ALA A 19 11.55 7.30 -1.96
C ALA A 19 12.14 6.58 -0.74
N TYR A 20 11.50 6.73 0.43
CA TYR A 20 11.89 6.00 1.63
C TYR A 20 11.87 4.49 1.40
N MET A 21 10.74 3.94 0.93
CA MET A 21 10.58 2.49 0.68
C MET A 21 11.63 1.96 -0.32
N THR A 22 11.92 2.71 -1.37
CA THR A 22 12.92 2.33 -2.38
C THR A 22 14.35 2.36 -1.81
N SER A 23 14.69 3.38 -1.02
CA SER A 23 16.02 3.53 -0.41
C SER A 23 16.41 2.39 0.54
N ARG A 24 15.44 1.58 0.98
CA ARG A 24 15.69 0.38 1.82
C ARG A 24 16.38 -0.74 1.05
N TYR A 25 16.29 -0.71 -0.28
CA TYR A 25 16.79 -1.75 -1.18
C TYR A 25 17.88 -1.27 -2.14
N ILE A 26 17.96 0.03 -2.39
CA ILE A 26 18.87 0.62 -3.37
C ILE A 26 19.59 1.81 -2.77
N ALA A 27 20.91 1.73 -2.68
CA ALA A 27 21.77 2.78 -2.10
C ALA A 27 22.17 3.86 -3.12
N ASP A 28 22.32 3.50 -4.40
CA ASP A 28 22.62 4.46 -5.45
C ASP A 28 21.38 5.30 -5.77
N GLU A 29 21.49 6.62 -5.63
CA GLU A 29 20.34 7.53 -5.75
C GLU A 29 19.74 7.54 -7.16
N ALA A 30 20.56 7.41 -8.21
CA ALA A 30 20.08 7.41 -9.59
C ALA A 30 19.31 6.13 -9.91
N ASP A 31 19.82 4.98 -9.47
CA ASP A 31 19.13 3.70 -9.57
C ASP A 31 17.85 3.66 -8.73
N ALA A 32 17.89 4.22 -7.52
CA ALA A 32 16.72 4.31 -6.64
C ALA A 32 15.62 5.15 -7.30
N ALA A 33 15.96 6.34 -7.81
CA ALA A 33 15.01 7.20 -8.51
C ALA A 33 14.43 6.52 -9.75
N LEU A 34 15.25 5.80 -10.52
CA LEU A 34 14.80 5.07 -11.70
C LEU A 34 13.84 3.93 -11.34
N VAL A 35 14.20 3.08 -10.36
CA VAL A 35 13.34 1.99 -9.90
C VAL A 35 12.05 2.53 -9.30
N GLN A 36 12.13 3.55 -8.44
CA GLN A 36 10.95 4.21 -7.86
C GLN A 36 9.98 4.65 -8.95
N SER A 37 10.47 5.34 -9.99
CA SER A 37 9.64 5.87 -11.07
C SER A 37 8.91 4.82 -11.91
N VAL A 38 9.42 3.58 -11.90
CA VAL A 38 8.82 2.45 -12.64
C VAL A 38 7.92 1.61 -11.73
N VAL A 39 8.41 1.25 -10.55
CA VAL A 39 7.72 0.38 -9.59
C VAL A 39 6.48 1.06 -9.01
N PHE A 40 6.54 2.37 -8.74
CA PHE A 40 5.43 3.17 -8.21
C PHE A 40 4.67 3.97 -9.28
N ASP A 41 4.81 3.59 -10.55
CA ASP A 41 4.12 4.27 -11.65
C ASP A 41 2.59 4.12 -11.54
N ARG A 42 1.88 5.25 -11.58
CA ARG A 42 0.41 5.29 -11.50
C ARG A 42 -0.28 4.46 -12.58
N LEU A 43 0.35 4.29 -13.75
CA LEU A 43 -0.17 3.42 -14.81
C LEU A 43 -0.42 1.98 -14.33
N TYR A 44 0.40 1.50 -13.39
CA TYR A 44 0.26 0.17 -12.79
C TYR A 44 -0.59 0.22 -11.54
N TRP A 45 -0.33 1.17 -10.64
CA TRP A 45 -1.00 1.23 -9.34
C TRP A 45 -2.50 1.51 -9.44
N ASP A 46 -2.93 2.38 -10.35
CA ASP A 46 -4.37 2.62 -10.56
C ASP A 46 -5.08 1.34 -11.04
N ARG A 47 -4.40 0.51 -11.84
CA ARG A 47 -4.92 -0.76 -12.35
C ARG A 47 -4.88 -1.86 -11.30
N LEU A 48 -3.83 -1.90 -10.48
CA LEU A 48 -3.68 -2.81 -9.35
C LEU A 48 -4.78 -2.56 -8.31
N ASP A 49 -5.03 -1.29 -7.97
CA ASP A 49 -6.12 -0.90 -7.07
C ASP A 49 -7.49 -1.29 -7.63
N ALA A 50 -7.65 -1.27 -8.95
CA ALA A 50 -8.86 -1.74 -9.63
C ALA A 50 -8.95 -3.27 -9.79
N GLY A 51 -7.88 -4.02 -9.48
CA GLY A 51 -7.81 -5.47 -9.71
C GLY A 51 -7.82 -5.85 -11.20
N THR A 52 -7.33 -4.97 -12.09
CA THR A 52 -7.39 -5.12 -13.57
C THR A 52 -6.03 -5.46 -14.22
N ILE A 53 -5.01 -5.69 -13.40
CA ILE A 53 -3.68 -6.16 -13.79
C ILE A 53 -3.14 -7.03 -12.65
N THR A 54 -2.33 -8.03 -12.96
CA THR A 54 -1.69 -8.87 -11.95
C THR A 54 -0.32 -8.32 -11.56
N ASP A 55 0.17 -8.71 -10.38
CA ASP A 55 1.52 -8.39 -9.91
C ASP A 55 2.61 -8.88 -10.88
N ASP A 56 2.41 -10.07 -11.47
CA ASP A 56 3.34 -10.64 -12.46
C ASP A 56 3.38 -9.82 -13.76
N GLU A 57 2.23 -9.33 -14.23
CA GLU A 57 2.15 -8.44 -15.39
C GLU A 57 2.87 -7.12 -15.12
N VAL A 58 2.64 -6.50 -13.95
CA VAL A 58 3.33 -5.27 -13.54
C VAL A 58 4.84 -5.50 -13.48
N MET A 59 5.28 -6.62 -12.90
CA MET A 59 6.70 -6.95 -12.78
C MET A 59 7.34 -7.20 -14.16
N ALA A 60 6.65 -7.88 -15.06
CA ALA A 60 7.11 -8.11 -16.42
C ALA A 60 7.25 -6.80 -17.21
N GLU A 61 6.27 -5.88 -17.12
CA GLU A 61 6.34 -4.57 -17.77
C GLU A 61 7.41 -3.67 -17.14
N SER A 62 7.58 -3.71 -15.82
CA SER A 62 8.62 -2.97 -15.11
C SER A 62 10.02 -3.39 -15.57
N LYS A 63 10.26 -4.69 -15.75
CA LYS A 63 11.54 -5.23 -16.25
C LYS A 63 11.87 -4.76 -17.66
N LYS A 64 10.88 -4.51 -18.52
CA LYS A 64 11.11 -3.95 -19.87
C LYS A 64 11.58 -2.50 -19.83
N ARG A 65 11.24 -1.77 -18.77
CA ARG A 65 11.57 -0.35 -18.58
C ARG A 65 12.85 -0.14 -17.76
N LEU A 66 13.39 -1.20 -17.17
CA LEU A 66 14.55 -1.15 -16.30
C LEU A 66 15.75 -1.91 -16.90
N PRO A 67 16.99 -1.42 -16.70
CA PRO A 67 18.19 -2.19 -16.96
C PRO A 67 18.15 -3.55 -16.25
N ALA A 68 18.63 -4.60 -16.91
CA ALA A 68 18.62 -5.97 -16.35
C ALA A 68 19.26 -6.08 -14.96
N ARG A 69 20.31 -5.28 -14.69
CA ARG A 69 20.99 -5.23 -13.39
C ARG A 69 20.09 -4.73 -12.24
N LEU A 70 18.96 -4.08 -12.53
CA LEU A 70 18.01 -3.55 -11.54
C LEU A 70 16.77 -4.43 -11.36
N HIS A 71 16.63 -5.52 -12.13
CA HIS A 71 15.42 -6.36 -12.08
C HIS A 71 15.18 -7.00 -10.72
N GLU A 72 16.24 -7.47 -10.06
CA GLU A 72 16.15 -8.05 -8.72
C GLU A 72 15.80 -6.98 -7.68
N ALA A 73 16.48 -5.84 -7.71
CA ALA A 73 16.20 -4.73 -6.79
C ALA A 73 14.76 -4.21 -6.95
N ALA A 74 14.25 -4.09 -8.18
CA ALA A 74 12.86 -3.70 -8.43
C ALA A 74 11.86 -4.71 -7.87
N ALA A 75 12.14 -6.01 -7.99
CA ALA A 75 11.32 -7.05 -7.35
C ALA A 75 11.36 -6.94 -5.83
N GLN A 76 12.54 -6.69 -5.24
CA GLN A 76 12.66 -6.49 -3.80
C GLN A 76 11.84 -5.28 -3.31
N VAL A 77 11.88 -4.15 -4.02
CA VAL A 77 11.05 -2.99 -3.69
C VAL A 77 9.56 -3.33 -3.83
N TYR A 78 9.15 -3.92 -4.95
CA TYR A 78 7.73 -4.18 -5.25
C TYR A 78 7.07 -5.19 -4.29
N TYR A 79 7.78 -6.25 -3.89
CA TYR A 79 7.19 -7.28 -3.02
C TYR A 79 7.35 -6.99 -1.53
N ASN A 80 8.21 -6.04 -1.15
CA ASN A 80 8.49 -5.76 0.26
C ASN A 80 8.22 -4.32 0.71
N TRP A 81 7.73 -3.43 -0.16
CA TRP A 81 7.36 -2.06 0.27
C TRP A 81 6.40 -2.06 1.45
N ILE A 82 5.50 -3.06 1.54
CA ILE A 82 4.53 -3.23 2.63
C ILE A 82 5.17 -3.33 4.02
N TYR A 83 6.40 -3.84 4.10
CA TYR A 83 7.17 -3.98 5.34
C TYR A 83 8.00 -2.75 5.69
N ASN A 84 8.02 -1.75 4.81
CA ASN A 84 8.80 -0.52 4.96
C ASN A 84 7.90 0.72 5.01
N ILE A 85 6.62 0.56 5.41
CA ILE A 85 5.70 1.68 5.58
C ILE A 85 5.52 1.97 7.07
N PRO A 86 6.11 3.06 7.60
CA PRO A 86 5.94 3.40 9.01
C PRO A 86 4.52 3.91 9.27
N GLU A 87 3.98 3.56 10.44
CA GLU A 87 2.76 4.18 10.97
C GLU A 87 2.97 5.69 11.12
N ILE A 88 1.93 6.48 10.85
CA ILE A 88 1.95 7.91 11.15
C ILE A 88 1.93 8.07 12.67
N GLU A 89 2.82 8.90 13.20
CA GLU A 89 2.93 9.16 14.63
C GLU A 89 1.58 9.56 15.23
N GLY A 90 1.20 8.89 16.33
CA GLY A 90 -0.06 9.13 17.03
C GLY A 90 -1.30 8.46 16.44
N MET A 91 -1.27 7.99 15.18
CA MET A 91 -2.47 7.41 14.55
C MET A 91 -2.90 6.09 15.17
N ARG A 92 -1.95 5.27 15.64
CA ARG A 92 -2.25 4.10 16.46
C ARG A 92 -3.07 4.48 17.70
N SER A 93 -2.63 5.49 18.45
CA SER A 93 -3.32 5.97 19.64
C SER A 93 -4.71 6.54 19.33
N VAL A 94 -4.89 7.14 18.15
CA VAL A 94 -6.22 7.57 17.67
C VAL A 94 -7.14 6.36 17.47
N VAL A 95 -6.66 5.31 16.80
CA VAL A 95 -7.45 4.09 16.57
C VAL A 95 -7.81 3.42 17.91
N GLU A 96 -6.83 3.28 18.81
CA GLU A 96 -7.04 2.73 20.16
C GLU A 96 -8.07 3.54 20.95
N PHE A 97 -7.96 4.87 20.95
CA PHE A 97 -8.92 5.75 21.59
C PHE A 97 -10.33 5.59 21.03
N CYS A 98 -10.50 5.48 19.70
CA CYS A 98 -11.81 5.22 19.10
C CYS A 98 -12.41 3.91 19.61
N ARG A 99 -11.61 2.85 19.70
CA ARG A 99 -12.05 1.54 20.23
C ARG A 99 -12.43 1.61 21.70
N GLU A 100 -11.64 2.29 22.53
CA GLU A 100 -11.93 2.52 23.95
C GLU A 100 -13.25 3.27 24.16
N LYS A 101 -13.65 4.13 23.21
CA LYS A 101 -14.94 4.81 23.19
C LYS A 101 -16.08 3.96 22.62
N GLY A 102 -15.86 2.66 22.43
CA GLY A 102 -16.84 1.71 21.92
C GLY A 102 -17.19 1.93 20.45
N LYS A 103 -16.29 2.53 19.65
CA LYS A 103 -16.47 2.70 18.20
C LYS A 103 -15.98 1.46 17.46
N ILE A 104 -16.66 1.16 16.36
CA ILE A 104 -16.24 0.13 15.42
C ILE A 104 -15.35 0.80 14.37
N CYS A 105 -14.14 0.30 14.21
CA CYS A 105 -13.10 0.89 13.36
C CYS A 105 -12.89 0.02 12.11
N TYR A 106 -13.08 0.59 10.93
CA TYR A 106 -12.90 -0.10 9.66
C TYR A 106 -11.79 0.54 8.81
N LEU A 107 -11.19 -0.25 7.94
CA LEU A 107 -10.40 0.24 6.80
C LEU A 107 -11.24 0.28 5.54
N LEU A 108 -11.13 1.36 4.76
CA LEU A 108 -11.54 1.40 3.36
C LEU A 108 -10.41 2.03 2.53
N SER A 109 -9.68 1.21 1.76
CA SER A 109 -8.51 1.70 1.03
C SER A 109 -8.42 1.19 -0.41
N ASN A 110 -7.87 2.05 -1.27
CA ASN A 110 -7.51 1.67 -2.64
C ASN A 110 -6.18 0.95 -2.59
N ILE A 111 -6.23 -0.38 -2.74
CA ILE A 111 -5.11 -1.26 -2.48
C ILE A 111 -5.23 -2.51 -3.37
N CYS A 112 -4.07 -2.97 -3.85
CA CYS A 112 -3.90 -4.16 -4.69
C CYS A 112 -4.17 -5.49 -3.96
N THR A 113 -4.35 -6.56 -4.74
CA THR A 113 -4.56 -7.92 -4.21
C THR A 113 -3.37 -8.46 -3.42
N TYR A 114 -2.14 -8.11 -3.82
CA TYR A 114 -0.93 -8.56 -3.13
C TYR A 114 -0.90 -8.06 -1.68
N PHE A 115 -1.13 -6.76 -1.46
CA PHE A 115 -1.21 -6.23 -0.10
C PHE A 115 -2.35 -6.89 0.68
N ALA A 116 -3.54 -7.05 0.08
CA ALA A 116 -4.67 -7.66 0.76
C ALA A 116 -4.35 -9.07 1.27
N ALA A 117 -3.59 -9.86 0.48
CA ALA A 117 -3.15 -11.20 0.84
C ALA A 117 -2.13 -11.26 1.99
N HIS A 118 -1.42 -10.17 2.28
CA HIS A 118 -0.39 -10.07 3.34
C HIS A 118 -0.79 -9.07 4.44
N SER A 119 -2.05 -8.63 4.44
CA SER A 119 -2.52 -7.54 5.29
C SER A 119 -2.51 -7.87 6.79
N ASP A 120 -2.53 -9.17 7.13
CA ASP A 120 -2.40 -9.70 8.48
C ASP A 120 -1.01 -9.46 9.09
N GLU A 121 0.00 -9.23 8.26
CA GLU A 121 1.36 -8.90 8.70
C GLU A 121 1.51 -7.42 9.10
N ILE A 122 0.51 -6.57 8.82
CA ILE A 122 0.57 -5.13 9.07
C ILE A 122 0.02 -4.79 10.46
N PRO A 123 0.85 -4.38 11.43
CA PRO A 123 0.45 -4.34 12.84
C PRO A 123 -0.73 -3.43 13.17
N ILE A 124 -0.85 -2.26 12.53
CA ILE A 124 -1.96 -1.33 12.80
C ILE A 124 -3.32 -1.88 12.33
N LEU A 125 -3.33 -2.77 11.33
CA LEU A 125 -4.58 -3.34 10.81
C LEU A 125 -5.22 -4.32 11.80
N SER A 126 -4.43 -4.93 12.69
CA SER A 126 -4.94 -5.78 13.79
C SER A 126 -5.86 -5.06 14.77
N LEU A 127 -5.84 -3.72 14.78
CA LEU A 127 -6.72 -2.89 15.61
C LEU A 127 -8.10 -2.64 14.97
N LEU A 128 -8.32 -3.05 13.72
CA LEU A 128 -9.54 -2.76 12.97
C LEU A 128 -10.49 -3.95 13.01
N ASP A 129 -11.79 -3.66 13.07
CA ASP A 129 -12.86 -4.68 13.12
C ASP A 129 -13.19 -5.24 11.73
N GLY A 130 -12.74 -4.59 10.67
CA GLY A 130 -12.83 -5.10 9.30
C GLY A 130 -12.10 -4.22 8.30
N CYS A 131 -11.68 -4.81 7.19
CA CYS A 131 -10.98 -4.11 6.12
C CYS A 131 -11.65 -4.35 4.78
N VAL A 132 -11.75 -3.30 3.97
CA VAL A 132 -12.21 -3.35 2.58
C VAL A 132 -11.09 -2.85 1.67
N TYR A 133 -10.65 -3.72 0.77
CA TYR A 133 -9.61 -3.45 -0.23
C TYR A 133 -10.23 -3.35 -1.62
N SER A 134 -9.93 -2.28 -2.35
CA SER A 134 -10.57 -1.98 -3.64
C SER A 134 -10.42 -3.09 -4.68
N ALA A 135 -9.24 -3.71 -4.78
CA ALA A 135 -8.98 -4.75 -5.78
C ALA A 135 -9.77 -6.04 -5.50
N VAL A 136 -9.98 -6.36 -4.21
CA VAL A 136 -10.80 -7.50 -3.78
C VAL A 136 -12.29 -7.20 -3.99
N ALA A 137 -12.72 -5.97 -3.73
CA ALA A 137 -14.09 -5.53 -3.92
C ALA A 137 -14.47 -5.23 -5.38
N GLY A 138 -13.48 -5.12 -6.27
CA GLY A 138 -13.67 -4.68 -7.67
C GLY A 138 -14.15 -3.23 -7.78
N LYS A 139 -13.92 -2.39 -6.77
CA LYS A 139 -14.40 -1.00 -6.69
C LYS A 139 -13.36 -0.08 -6.05
N VAL A 140 -13.03 1.00 -6.73
CA VAL A 140 -11.99 1.97 -6.33
C VAL A 140 -12.65 3.27 -5.88
N LYS A 141 -12.23 3.84 -4.74
CA LYS A 141 -12.62 5.21 -4.36
C LYS A 141 -12.14 6.21 -5.42
N PRO A 142 -12.89 7.27 -5.75
CA PRO A 142 -14.14 7.72 -5.13
C PRO A 142 -15.40 7.23 -5.86
N ASN A 143 -15.36 6.05 -6.50
CA ASN A 143 -16.54 5.50 -7.17
C ASN A 143 -17.70 5.36 -6.17
N ARG A 144 -18.87 5.89 -6.55
CA ARG A 144 -20.08 5.94 -5.71
C ARG A 144 -20.98 4.72 -5.87
N ASP A 145 -20.89 4.06 -7.02
CA ASP A 145 -21.75 2.94 -7.41
C ASP A 145 -21.23 1.64 -6.81
#